data_AF-K1T3U6-F1
#
_entry.id   AF-K1T3U6-F1
#
_cell.length_a   1.000
_cell.length_b   1.000
_cell.length_c   1.000
_cell.angle_alpha   90.00
_cell.angle_beta   90.00
_cell.angle_gamma   90.00
#
_symmetry.space_group_name_H-M   'P 1'
#
loop_
_entity.id
_entity.type
_entity.pdbx_description
1 polymer ?
#
loop_
_entity_poly.entity_id
_entity_poly.type
_entity_poly.pdbx_seq_one_letter_code
_entity_poly.pdbx_strand_id
1 'polypeptide(L)' 'QLKRTAAQCGMSVSDYCRAAIFGTTPKQRLTPEQQKLLEEVREIRWNMSRITNHWRSRDWPDVRLELDRIIEKLKPLLNL' A
#
# COMPACT_ATOMS: atom_id res chain seq x y z
N GLN A 1 15.83 22.86 -6.92
CA GLN A 1 14.73 21.92 -7.22
C GLN A 1 15.25 20.51 -7.51
N LEU A 2 16.13 20.31 -8.51
CA LEU A 2 16.70 19.00 -8.90
C LEU A 2 17.29 18.15 -7.74
N LYS A 3 18.10 18.75 -6.84
CA LYS A 3 18.68 18.05 -5.67
C LYS A 3 17.63 17.41 -4.77
N ARG A 4 16.50 18.11 -4.56
CA ARG A 4 15.40 17.64 -3.70
C ARG A 4 14.68 16.47 -4.36
N THR A 5 14.44 16.54 -5.67
CA THR A 5 13.80 15.47 -6.44
C THR A 5 14.65 14.21 -6.51
N ALA A 6 15.97 14.35 -6.71
CA ALA A 6 16.90 13.22 -6.66
C ALA A 6 16.89 12.54 -5.27
N ALA A 7 16.93 13.33 -4.20
CA ALA A 7 16.83 12.81 -2.83
C ALA A 7 15.48 12.11 -2.55
N GLN A 8 14.37 12.66 -3.04
CA GLN A 8 13.03 12.03 -2.95
C GLN A 8 12.96 10.68 -3.67
N CYS A 9 13.73 10.50 -4.75
CA CYS A 9 13.86 9.21 -5.44
C CYS A 9 14.90 8.28 -4.80
N GLY A 10 15.61 8.72 -3.75
CA GLY A 10 16.69 7.96 -3.11
C GLY A 10 17.95 7.83 -3.98
N MET A 11 18.21 8.81 -4.85
CA MET A 11 19.32 8.80 -5.82
C MET A 11 20.23 10.01 -5.64
N SER A 12 21.48 9.89 -6.09
CA SER A 12 22.34 11.06 -6.28
C SER A 12 21.82 11.92 -7.45
N VAL A 13 22.23 13.19 -7.50
CA VAL A 13 21.88 14.07 -8.63
C VAL A 13 22.42 13.51 -9.95
N SER A 14 23.63 12.95 -9.93
CA SER A 14 24.25 12.35 -11.13
C SER A 14 23.43 11.17 -11.65
N ASP A 15 23.00 10.29 -10.75
CA ASP A 15 22.22 9.10 -11.12
C ASP A 15 20.81 9.48 -11.57
N TYR A 16 20.20 10.49 -10.94
CA TYR A 16 18.90 11.01 -11.36
C TYR A 16 18.97 11.58 -12.79
N CYS A 17 20.01 12.37 -13.10
CA CYS A 17 20.23 12.89 -14.44
C CYS A 17 20.51 11.78 -15.45
N ARG A 18 21.34 10.79 -15.09
CA ARG A 18 21.63 9.63 -15.92
C ARG A 18 20.35 8.87 -16.26
N ALA A 19 19.53 8.58 -15.26
CA ALA A 19 18.24 7.92 -15.42
C ALA A 19 17.31 8.69 -16.38
N ALA A 20 17.20 10.02 -16.20
CA ALA A 20 16.38 10.88 -17.06
C ALA A 20 16.87 10.89 -18.52
N ILE A 21 18.19 10.93 -18.76
CA ILE A 21 18.78 10.91 -20.11
C ILE A 21 18.49 9.58 -20.82
N PHE A 22 18.55 8.46 -20.10
CA PHE A 22 18.23 7.14 -20.64
C PHE A 22 16.71 6.85 -20.72
N GLY A 23 15.87 7.87 -20.54
CA GLY A 23 14.41 7.76 -20.71
C GLY A 23 13.69 7.05 -19.56
N THR A 24 14.37 6.78 -18.44
CA THR A 24 13.71 6.26 -17.23
C THR A 24 13.14 7.42 -16.41
N THR A 25 11.98 7.21 -15.78
CA THR A 25 11.37 8.19 -14.87
C THR A 25 11.55 7.70 -13.43
N PRO A 26 12.56 8.18 -12.68
CA PRO A 26 12.75 7.83 -11.29
C PRO A 26 11.50 8.16 -10.49
N LYS A 27 10.95 7.15 -9.80
CA LYS A 27 9.77 7.35 -8.94
C LYS A 27 10.23 7.77 -7.56
N GLN A 28 9.52 8.74 -6.99
CA GLN A 28 9.69 9.10 -5.59
C GLN A 28 9.49 7.86 -4.71
N ARG A 29 10.40 7.65 -3.76
CA ARG A 29 10.27 6.60 -2.76
C ARG A 29 9.11 6.94 -1.84
N LEU A 30 8.32 5.91 -1.52
CA LEU A 30 7.34 6.00 -0.45
C LEU A 30 8.07 6.26 0.87
N THR A 31 7.52 7.15 1.69
CA THR A 31 7.99 7.31 3.07
C THR A 31 7.65 6.06 3.89
N PRO A 32 8.29 5.84 5.05
CA PRO A 32 7.93 4.72 5.94
C PRO A 32 6.43 4.69 6.29
N GLU A 33 5.83 5.85 6.50
CA GLU A 33 4.40 5.99 6.80
C GLU A 33 3.54 5.58 5.60
N GLN A 34 3.92 5.99 4.38
CA GLN A 34 3.22 5.59 3.16
C GLN A 34 3.37 4.10 2.85
N GLN A 35 4.53 3.50 3.17
CA GLN A 35 4.74 2.06 3.04
C GLN A 35 3.84 1.29 4.01
N LYS A 36 3.78 1.71 5.28
CA LYS A 36 2.91 1.12 6.28
C LYS A 36 1.43 1.19 5.87
N LEU A 37 0.98 2.35 5.38
CA LEU A 37 -0.39 2.50 4.86
C LEU A 37 -0.66 1.53 3.69
N LEU A 38 0.30 1.35 2.79
CA LEU A 38 0.16 0.43 1.67
C LEU A 38 0.08 -1.04 2.14
N GLU A 39 0.83 -1.41 3.18
CA GLU A 39 0.77 -2.73 3.81
C GLU A 39 -0.60 -2.98 4.45
N GLU A 40 -1.12 -2.00 5.20
CA GLU A 40 -2.46 -2.07 5.81
C GLU A 40 -3.56 -2.24 4.74
N VAL A 41 -3.49 -1.48 3.64
CA VAL A 41 -4.43 -1.61 2.51
C VAL A 41 -4.34 -2.98 1.84
N ARG A 42 -3.12 -3.53 1.67
CA ARG A 42 -2.93 -4.88 1.12
C ARG A 42 -3.56 -5.95 2.01
N GLU A 43 -3.44 -5.80 3.32
CA GLU A 43 -4.00 -6.73 4.28
C GLU A 43 -5.53 -6.70 4.29
N ILE A 44 -6.14 -5.51 4.18
CA ILE A 44 -7.60 -5.37 4.02
C ILE A 44 -8.08 -6.07 2.74
N ARG A 45 -7.37 -5.89 1.62
CA ARG A 45 -7.69 -6.57 0.35
C ARG A 45 -7.60 -8.09 0.49
N TRP A 46 -6.60 -8.59 1.22
CA TRP A 46 -6.46 -10.02 1.50
C TRP A 46 -7.65 -10.55 2.30
N ASN A 47 -8.05 -9.85 3.37
CA ASN A 47 -9.22 -10.22 4.17
C ASN A 47 -10.52 -10.25 3.34
N MET A 48 -10.73 -9.27 2.44
CA MET A 48 -11.88 -9.29 1.51
C MET A 48 -11.87 -10.53 0.59
N SER A 49 -10.68 -10.97 0.17
CA SER A 49 -10.54 -12.18 -0.65
C SER A 49 -10.92 -13.43 0.15
N ARG A 50 -10.57 -13.50 1.44
CA ARG A 50 -10.97 -14.58 2.34
C ARG A 50 -12.47 -14.61 2.60
N ILE A 51 -13.11 -13.45 2.82
CA ILE A 51 -14.57 -13.35 2.92
C ILE A 51 -15.24 -13.97 1.70
N THR A 52 -14.75 -13.63 0.50
CA THR A 52 -15.30 -14.17 -0.75
C THR A 52 -15.22 -15.70 -0.81
N ASN A 53 -14.15 -16.29 -0.27
CA ASN A 53 -13.99 -17.74 -0.20
C ASN A 53 -14.92 -18.38 0.82
N HIS A 54 -14.97 -17.86 2.06
CA HIS A 54 -15.88 -18.36 3.10
C HIS A 54 -17.36 -18.22 2.70
N TRP A 55 -17.70 -17.14 1.99
CA TRP A 55 -19.05 -16.94 1.44
C TRP A 55 -19.44 -18.05 0.45
N ARG A 56 -18.52 -18.46 -0.44
CA ARG A 56 -18.76 -19.55 -1.40
C ARG A 56 -18.99 -20.90 -0.71
N SER A 57 -18.25 -21.16 0.37
CA SER A 57 -18.38 -22.37 1.19
C SER A 57 -19.57 -22.34 2.15
N ARG A 58 -20.25 -21.19 2.29
CA ARG A 58 -21.32 -20.93 3.28
C ARG A 58 -20.85 -21.03 4.75
N ASP A 59 -19.58 -20.74 4.99
CA ASP A 59 -18.97 -20.72 6.33
C ASP A 59 -19.28 -19.38 7.03
N TRP A 60 -20.55 -19.18 7.40
CA TRP A 60 -21.04 -17.92 7.96
C TRP A 60 -20.30 -17.42 9.22
N PRO A 61 -19.86 -18.28 10.15
CA PRO A 61 -19.05 -17.83 11.29
C PRO A 61 -17.72 -17.20 10.86
N ASP A 62 -17.03 -17.79 9.88
CA ASP A 62 -15.76 -17.27 9.37
C ASP A 62 -15.96 -16.00 8.54
N VAL A 63 -17.06 -15.90 7.78
CA VAL A 63 -17.45 -14.65 7.10
C VAL A 63 -17.57 -13.50 8.10
N ARG A 64 -18.25 -13.74 9.24
CA ARG A 64 -18.41 -12.72 10.28
C ARG A 64 -17.07 -12.34 10.93
N LEU A 65 -16.24 -13.33 11.24
CA LEU A 65 -14.90 -13.10 11.81
C LEU A 65 -14.03 -12.23 10.90
N GLU A 66 -14.00 -12.52 9.60
CA GLU A 66 -13.22 -11.73 8.65
C GLU A 66 -13.81 -10.33 8.44
N LEU A 67 -15.14 -10.16 8.50
CA LEU A 67 -15.78 -8.84 8.49
C LEU A 67 -15.38 -7.98 9.69
N ASP A 68 -15.39 -8.55 10.90
CA ASP A 68 -14.96 -7.86 12.11
C ASP A 68 -13.50 -7.39 12.00
N ARG A 69 -12.61 -8.26 11.50
CA ARG A 69 -11.19 -7.91 11.24
C ARG A 69 -11.02 -6.78 10.23
N ILE A 70 -11.87 -6.71 9.20
CA ILE A 70 -11.84 -5.61 8.23
C ILE A 70 -12.31 -4.31 8.87
N ILE A 71 -13.41 -4.36 9.63
CA ILE A 71 -13.96 -3.18 10.31
C ILE A 71 -12.95 -2.59 11.30
N GLU A 72 -12.29 -3.43 12.11
CA GLU A 72 -11.25 -2.98 13.05
C GLU A 72 -10.10 -2.24 12.36
N LYS A 73 -9.75 -2.63 11.13
CA LYS A 73 -8.68 -1.98 10.35
C LYS A 73 -9.15 -0.75 9.59
N LEU A 74 -10.38 -0.75 9.09
CA LEU A 74 -10.92 0.38 8.33
C LEU A 74 -11.32 1.56 9.22
N LYS A 75 -11.85 1.32 10.43
CA LYS A 75 -12.24 2.38 11.37
C LYS A 75 -11.15 3.44 11.59
N PRO A 76 -9.91 3.08 12.00
CA PRO A 76 -8.86 4.07 12.21
C PRO A 76 -8.39 4.74 10.91
N LEU A 77 -8.49 4.05 9.77
CA LEU A 77 -8.09 4.61 8.46
C LEU A 77 -9.09 5.62 7.89
N LEU A 78 -10.38 5.44 8.20
CA LEU A 78 -11.47 6.28 7.71
C LEU A 78 -11.90 7.33 8.75
N ASN A 79 -11.25 7.38 9.91
CA ASN A 79 -11.67 8.18 11.07
C ASN A 79 -13.14 7.94 11.45
N LEU A 80 -13.56 6.67 11.45
CA LEU A 80 -14.92 6.20 11.82
C LEU A 80 -14.96 5.67 13.25
#